data_AF-A0A1M6CXF0-F1
#
_entry.id   AF-A0A1M6CXF0-F1
#
_cell.length_a   1.000
_cell.length_b   1.000
_cell.length_c   1.000
_cell.angle_alpha   90.00
_cell.angle_beta   90.00
_cell.angle_gamma   90.00
#
_symmetry.space_group_name_H-M   'P 1'
#
loop_
_entity.id
_entity.type
_entity.pdbx_description
1 polymer ?
#
loop_
_entity_poly.entity_id
_entity_poly.type
_entity_poly.pdbx_seq_one_letter_code
_entity_poly.pdbx_strand_id
1 'polypeptide(L)'
;MKEVLTPELITSLQELSQILDRYDTIVFDLGDVLLHWDSVHFTSETKGIDDVRKMVKHPVWQDLEKGLINQEFALTALSCELETPCSKLKEMLELSIASLQVNPLMVEVLRVLHKKDKQIYCLSNVDLESFSYLYKQFDFWKYFDGIYVSALLQLRKPNPDIFQYLISSASINTKSTIFIDDKSENLQEAANFGISTLKYNKDNFEYTAIEGGWPIPLQNMTPEIHKKRTLGEDYLNLRLRKFPFCKSFVSNNVELIGGEDFSKEIFSTAVILHSYTSLPDDIIASMCHEILNHDGQNKLRWCFYKNEARPDNFPDDLDTTSMVLSFLLNHNKLTIEKIIPVAEQMIANRNEEGIIQVYFDDNRPRIDAIVAINVLYLMHQIGYGERKELKETEAFVFDFLISKEYLKGTRYYPAPDVFLFFLSRLVVDFPDQFEKFHKPLTEMLITRVNCSTFPLERALRIIALKKLGIVNRVDFLKLLDTQLADGGWPVYGLFIAPRSNTYFGSRELSTAFALEALHILS
;
A
#
# COMPACT_ATOMS: atom_id res chain seq x y z
N MET A 1 -15.98 31.76 -1.53
CA MET A 1 -16.98 32.42 -0.64
C MET A 1 -16.95 31.65 0.68
N LYS A 2 -16.77 32.30 1.83
CA LYS A 2 -17.00 31.63 3.12
C LYS A 2 -18.51 31.52 3.29
N GLU A 3 -19.08 30.32 3.17
CA GLU A 3 -20.48 30.09 3.53
C GLU A 3 -20.67 30.44 4.99
N VAL A 4 -21.55 31.40 5.25
CA VAL A 4 -21.97 31.75 6.60
C VAL A 4 -22.91 30.63 7.06
N LEU A 5 -22.44 29.80 7.99
CA LEU A 5 -23.23 28.72 8.58
C LEU A 5 -24.48 29.31 9.25
N THR A 6 -25.67 28.81 8.90
CA THR A 6 -26.91 29.24 9.52
C THR A 6 -27.01 28.69 10.95
N PRO A 7 -27.75 29.34 11.88
CA PRO A 7 -27.94 28.84 13.24
C PRO A 7 -28.50 27.41 13.31
N GLU A 8 -29.42 27.06 12.41
CA GLU A 8 -29.99 25.71 12.29
C GLU A 8 -28.92 24.67 11.93
N LEU A 9 -28.02 25.00 11.00
CA LEU A 9 -26.91 24.12 10.63
C LEU A 9 -25.93 23.90 11.79
N ILE A 10 -25.71 24.92 12.62
CA ILE A 10 -24.86 24.83 13.82
C ILE A 10 -25.48 23.89 14.86
N THR A 11 -26.80 23.97 15.09
CA THR A 11 -27.51 23.07 16.00
C THR A 11 -27.45 21.63 15.50
N SER A 12 -27.72 21.38 14.22
CA SER A 12 -27.61 20.06 13.61
C SER A 12 -26.20 19.47 13.72
N LEU A 13 -25.15 20.31 13.56
CA LEU A 13 -23.76 19.90 13.75
C LEU A 13 -23.42 19.51 15.20
N GLN A 14 -23.97 20.25 16.18
CA GLN A 14 -23.79 19.92 17.59
C GLN A 14 -24.47 18.60 17.94
N GLU A 15 -25.69 18.38 17.46
CA GLU A 15 -26.41 17.12 17.64
C GLU A 15 -25.68 15.94 16.98
N LEU A 16 -25.25 16.11 15.74
CA LEU A 16 -24.43 15.11 15.03
C LEU A 16 -23.16 14.79 15.82
N SER A 17 -22.42 15.80 16.27
CA SER A 17 -21.21 15.60 17.09
C SER A 17 -21.52 14.84 18.38
N GLN A 18 -22.63 15.13 19.06
CA GLN A 18 -23.02 14.44 20.30
C GLN A 18 -23.41 12.97 20.06
N ILE A 19 -23.96 12.65 18.89
CA ILE A 19 -24.25 11.27 18.49
C ILE A 19 -22.93 10.54 18.23
N LEU A 20 -22.07 11.11 17.37
CA LEU A 20 -20.83 10.46 16.96
C LEU A 20 -19.84 10.29 18.11
N ASP A 21 -19.85 11.17 19.11
CA ASP A 21 -18.99 11.06 20.30
C ASP A 21 -19.26 9.79 21.14
N ARG A 22 -20.45 9.19 21.02
CA ARG A 22 -20.84 7.95 21.71
C ARG A 22 -20.17 6.70 21.15
N TYR A 23 -19.60 6.80 19.96
CA TYR A 23 -19.02 5.67 19.22
C TYR A 23 -17.51 5.82 19.15
N ASP A 24 -16.79 4.71 19.26
CA ASP A 24 -15.33 4.68 19.13
C ASP A 24 -14.90 4.60 17.67
N THR A 25 -15.74 3.96 16.85
CA THR A 25 -15.51 3.72 15.42
C THR A 25 -16.62 4.35 14.59
N ILE A 26 -16.23 5.13 13.57
CA ILE A 26 -17.15 5.78 12.64
C ILE A 26 -16.78 5.35 11.23
N VAL A 27 -17.76 4.81 10.50
CA VAL A 27 -17.60 4.40 9.11
C VAL A 27 -18.40 5.37 8.23
N PHE A 28 -17.76 5.95 7.22
CA PHE A 28 -18.37 6.89 6.28
C PHE A 28 -18.53 6.26 4.89
N ASP A 29 -19.69 6.43 4.28
CA ASP A 29 -19.80 6.42 2.82
C ASP A 29 -19.16 7.68 2.22
N LEU A 30 -18.82 7.61 0.93
CA LEU A 30 -18.24 8.71 0.18
C LEU A 30 -19.31 9.54 -0.54
N GLY A 31 -20.21 8.89 -1.30
CA GLY A 31 -21.14 9.55 -2.22
C GLY A 31 -22.34 10.12 -1.48
N ASP A 32 -22.70 11.37 -1.78
CA ASP A 32 -23.80 12.11 -1.12
C ASP A 32 -23.66 12.25 0.43
N VAL A 33 -22.53 11.82 1.01
CA VAL A 33 -22.11 12.04 2.40
C VAL A 33 -20.92 13.00 2.45
N LEU A 34 -19.73 12.56 2.02
CA LEU A 34 -18.49 13.37 2.02
C LEU A 34 -18.30 14.14 0.72
N LEU A 35 -18.86 13.62 -0.37
CA LEU A 35 -18.92 14.27 -1.67
C LEU A 35 -20.37 14.49 -2.07
N HIS A 36 -20.65 15.49 -2.89
CA HIS A 36 -21.95 15.68 -3.50
C HIS A 36 -21.80 16.15 -4.95
N TRP A 37 -22.81 15.89 -5.75
CA TRP A 37 -22.83 16.30 -7.16
C TRP A 37 -23.09 17.80 -7.28
N ASP A 38 -22.25 18.51 -8.04
CA ASP A 38 -22.57 19.87 -8.44
C ASP A 38 -23.61 19.85 -9.58
N SER A 39 -24.86 20.11 -9.22
CA SER A 39 -25.99 20.21 -10.16
C SER A 39 -25.81 21.28 -11.25
N VAL A 40 -24.89 22.24 -11.08
CA VAL A 40 -24.67 23.35 -12.03
C VAL A 40 -24.01 22.88 -13.33
N HIS A 41 -23.28 21.75 -13.31
CA HIS A 41 -22.62 21.22 -14.50
C HIS A 41 -23.51 20.34 -15.39
N PHE A 42 -24.72 20.03 -14.95
CA PHE A 42 -25.70 19.30 -15.75
C PHE A 42 -26.69 20.29 -16.39
N THR A 43 -26.31 20.85 -17.54
CA THR A 43 -27.16 21.79 -18.28
C THR A 43 -28.30 21.05 -18.98
N SER A 44 -29.39 21.77 -19.31
CA SER A 44 -30.55 21.25 -20.05
C SER A 44 -30.25 20.67 -21.44
N GLU A 45 -29.05 20.92 -21.99
CA GLU A 45 -28.56 20.30 -23.22
C GLU A 45 -27.98 18.89 -22.98
N THR A 46 -27.52 18.61 -21.75
CA THR A 46 -27.12 17.27 -21.31
C THR A 46 -28.36 16.50 -20.84
N LYS A 47 -29.02 15.77 -21.74
CA LYS A 47 -29.99 14.69 -21.41
C LYS A 47 -29.34 13.51 -20.64
N GLY A 48 -28.29 13.75 -19.85
CA GLY A 48 -27.35 12.75 -19.37
C GLY A 48 -27.54 12.30 -17.92
N ILE A 49 -28.14 13.10 -17.02
CA ILE A 49 -28.28 12.68 -15.60
C ILE A 49 -29.07 11.37 -15.48
N ASP A 50 -30.20 11.26 -16.18
CA ASP A 50 -31.04 10.07 -16.09
C ASP A 50 -30.36 8.85 -16.72
N ASP A 51 -29.53 9.07 -17.74
CA ASP A 51 -28.74 8.02 -18.37
C ASP A 51 -27.53 7.61 -17.49
N VAL A 52 -26.87 8.54 -16.79
CA VAL A 52 -25.88 8.23 -15.74
C VAL A 52 -26.53 7.47 -14.59
N ARG A 53 -27.72 7.88 -14.14
CA ARG A 53 -28.45 7.18 -13.06
C ARG A 53 -28.88 5.77 -13.48
N LYS A 54 -29.30 5.58 -14.74
CA LYS A 54 -29.58 4.24 -15.30
C LYS A 54 -28.30 3.42 -15.39
N MET A 55 -27.21 4.03 -15.86
CA MET A 55 -25.90 3.40 -15.94
C MET A 55 -25.45 2.91 -14.57
N VAL A 56 -25.45 3.78 -13.54
CA VAL A 56 -25.00 3.45 -12.17
C VAL A 56 -25.83 2.32 -11.53
N LYS A 57 -27.11 2.18 -11.90
CA LYS A 57 -27.97 1.10 -11.41
C LYS A 57 -27.80 -0.22 -12.18
N HIS A 58 -27.15 -0.19 -13.34
CA HIS A 58 -27.02 -1.33 -14.24
C HIS A 58 -26.12 -2.43 -13.65
N PRO A 59 -26.43 -3.74 -13.85
CA PRO A 59 -25.57 -4.84 -13.36
C PRO A 59 -24.10 -4.74 -13.84
N VAL A 60 -23.88 -4.36 -15.10
CA VAL A 60 -22.53 -4.11 -15.64
C VAL A 60 -21.80 -3.05 -14.81
N TRP A 61 -22.47 -1.98 -14.41
CA TRP A 61 -21.86 -0.96 -13.56
C TRP A 61 -21.55 -1.49 -12.17
N GLN A 62 -22.41 -2.33 -11.60
CA GLN A 62 -22.12 -2.97 -10.31
C GLN A 62 -20.90 -3.89 -10.39
N ASP A 63 -20.66 -4.54 -11.53
CA ASP A 63 -19.44 -5.35 -11.75
C ASP A 63 -18.19 -4.48 -11.93
N LEU A 64 -18.33 -3.30 -12.54
CA LEU A 64 -17.28 -2.27 -12.60
C LEU A 64 -16.96 -1.73 -11.20
N GLU A 65 -17.97 -1.40 -10.39
CA GLU A 65 -17.81 -0.98 -8.99
C GLU A 65 -17.13 -2.06 -8.16
N LYS A 66 -17.36 -3.34 -8.44
CA LYS A 66 -16.64 -4.46 -7.80
C LYS A 66 -15.24 -4.68 -8.40
N GLY A 67 -14.83 -3.99 -9.46
CA GLY A 67 -13.55 -4.23 -10.13
C GLY A 67 -13.45 -5.62 -10.77
N LEU A 68 -14.58 -6.25 -11.12
CA LEU A 68 -14.64 -7.53 -11.83
C LEU A 68 -14.38 -7.34 -13.34
N ILE A 69 -14.70 -6.15 -13.85
CA ILE A 69 -14.45 -5.71 -15.22
C ILE A 69 -13.76 -4.34 -15.20
N ASN A 70 -13.07 -3.99 -16.28
CA ASN A 70 -12.47 -2.66 -16.44
C ASN A 70 -13.47 -1.66 -17.06
N GLN A 71 -13.15 -0.37 -17.02
CA GLN A 71 -14.03 0.69 -17.50
C GLN A 71 -14.30 0.57 -19.01
N GLU A 72 -13.29 0.20 -19.81
CA GLU A 72 -13.43 0.02 -21.26
C GLU A 72 -14.49 -1.04 -21.62
N PHE A 73 -14.44 -2.21 -20.96
CA PHE A 73 -15.41 -3.27 -21.15
C PHE A 73 -16.81 -2.85 -20.67
N ALA A 74 -16.88 -2.21 -19.49
CA ALA A 74 -18.15 -1.73 -18.95
C ALA A 74 -18.84 -0.74 -19.90
N LEU A 75 -18.11 0.27 -20.38
CA LEU A 75 -18.63 1.26 -21.32
C LEU A 75 -19.07 0.63 -22.65
N THR A 76 -18.32 -0.36 -23.14
CA THR A 76 -18.68 -1.10 -24.36
C THR A 76 -19.97 -1.90 -24.18
N ALA A 77 -20.09 -2.64 -23.08
CA ALA A 77 -21.29 -3.43 -22.78
C ALA A 77 -22.52 -2.53 -22.57
N LEU A 78 -22.38 -1.46 -21.78
CA LEU A 78 -23.42 -0.47 -21.55
C LEU A 78 -23.81 0.27 -22.83
N SER A 79 -22.87 0.54 -23.72
CA SER A 79 -23.15 1.16 -25.01
C SER A 79 -24.11 0.32 -25.86
N CYS A 80 -23.91 -1.00 -25.86
CA CYS A 80 -24.79 -1.94 -26.54
C CYS A 80 -26.17 -2.04 -25.87
N GLU A 81 -26.21 -2.18 -24.54
CA GLU A 81 -27.47 -2.40 -23.79
C GLU A 81 -28.35 -1.15 -23.67
N LEU A 82 -27.74 0.03 -23.58
CA LEU A 82 -28.43 1.32 -23.47
C LEU A 82 -28.60 2.03 -24.82
N GLU A 83 -28.18 1.39 -25.92
CA GLU A 83 -28.20 1.96 -27.28
C GLU A 83 -27.58 3.37 -27.36
N THR A 84 -26.55 3.63 -26.54
CA THR A 84 -25.92 4.94 -26.41
C THR A 84 -24.45 4.85 -26.84
N PRO A 85 -23.92 5.77 -27.66
CA PRO A 85 -22.52 5.69 -28.09
C PRO A 85 -21.53 5.65 -26.92
N CYS A 86 -20.55 4.74 -26.98
CA CYS A 86 -19.52 4.57 -25.95
C CYS A 86 -18.78 5.88 -25.62
N SER A 87 -18.48 6.70 -26.64
CA SER A 87 -17.85 8.03 -26.44
C SER A 87 -18.70 8.96 -25.58
N LYS A 88 -20.03 8.93 -25.75
CA LYS A 88 -20.95 9.75 -24.96
C LYS A 88 -21.05 9.25 -23.52
N LEU A 89 -21.12 7.93 -23.31
CA LEU A 89 -21.11 7.35 -21.96
C LEU A 89 -19.80 7.69 -21.22
N LYS A 90 -18.67 7.63 -21.92
CA LYS A 90 -17.37 8.03 -21.37
C LYS A 90 -17.34 9.50 -20.97
N GLU A 91 -17.74 10.40 -21.86
CA GLU A 91 -17.81 11.84 -21.57
C GLU A 91 -18.72 12.13 -20.38
N MET A 92 -19.89 11.49 -20.32
CA MET A 92 -20.82 11.64 -19.20
C MET A 92 -20.23 11.17 -17.88
N LEU A 93 -19.52 10.03 -17.89
CA LEU A 93 -18.82 9.53 -16.71
C LEU A 93 -17.73 10.51 -16.24
N GLU A 94 -16.87 10.96 -17.14
CA GLU A 94 -15.79 11.91 -16.84
C GLU A 94 -16.35 13.23 -16.26
N LEU A 95 -17.39 13.79 -16.88
CA LEU A 95 -18.07 14.99 -16.36
C LEU A 95 -18.71 14.75 -15.00
N SER A 96 -19.33 13.58 -14.81
CA SER A 96 -19.99 13.24 -13.55
C SER A 96 -18.96 13.21 -12.42
N ILE A 97 -17.83 12.52 -12.60
CA ILE A 97 -16.77 12.42 -11.58
C ILE A 97 -16.15 13.81 -11.33
N ALA A 98 -15.90 14.59 -12.40
CA ALA A 98 -15.34 15.93 -12.29
C ALA A 98 -16.29 16.94 -11.59
N SER A 99 -17.60 16.67 -11.58
CA SER A 99 -18.61 17.50 -10.91
C SER A 99 -18.70 17.27 -9.40
N LEU A 100 -18.06 16.22 -8.87
CA LEU A 100 -18.11 15.93 -7.43
C LEU A 100 -17.39 17.02 -6.64
N GLN A 101 -18.06 17.55 -5.62
CA GLN A 101 -17.52 18.54 -4.70
C GLN A 101 -17.52 18.01 -3.27
N VAL A 102 -16.57 18.48 -2.48
CA VAL A 102 -16.49 18.18 -1.06
C VAL A 102 -17.72 18.72 -0.34
N ASN A 103 -18.35 17.91 0.50
CA ASN A 103 -19.25 18.39 1.54
C ASN A 103 -18.42 18.97 2.70
N PRO A 104 -18.28 20.31 2.80
CA PRO A 104 -17.37 20.93 3.77
C PRO A 104 -17.76 20.63 5.22
N LEU A 105 -19.07 20.44 5.47
CA LEU A 105 -19.60 20.15 6.79
C LEU A 105 -19.18 18.76 7.26
N MET A 106 -19.35 17.74 6.42
CA MET A 106 -18.97 16.37 6.77
C MET A 106 -17.46 16.17 6.81
N VAL A 107 -16.68 16.90 6.00
CA VAL A 107 -15.21 16.90 6.12
C VAL A 107 -14.73 17.59 7.40
N GLU A 108 -15.43 18.63 7.87
CA GLU A 108 -15.14 19.24 9.17
C GLU A 108 -15.44 18.27 10.32
N VAL A 109 -16.55 17.53 10.25
CA VAL A 109 -16.87 16.45 11.20
C VAL A 109 -15.77 15.39 11.21
N LEU A 110 -15.35 14.92 10.03
CA LEU A 110 -14.25 13.97 9.86
C LEU A 110 -12.96 14.47 10.54
N ARG A 111 -12.59 15.74 10.31
CA ARG A 111 -11.42 16.37 10.93
C ARG A 111 -11.52 16.46 12.45
N VAL A 112 -12.69 16.77 12.99
CA VAL A 112 -12.94 16.85 14.44
C VAL A 112 -12.84 15.47 15.08
N LEU A 113 -13.42 14.44 14.47
CA LEU A 113 -13.34 13.07 14.97
C LEU A 113 -11.89 12.57 14.97
N HIS A 114 -11.13 12.86 13.92
CA HIS A 114 -9.73 12.46 13.82
C HIS A 114 -8.90 13.09 14.96
N LYS A 115 -9.15 14.37 15.28
CA LYS A 115 -8.51 15.04 16.43
C LYS A 115 -8.91 14.51 17.80
N LYS A 116 -10.02 13.78 17.88
CA LYS A 116 -10.49 13.11 19.11
C LYS A 116 -9.99 11.67 19.21
N ASP A 117 -9.04 11.27 18.35
CA ASP A 117 -8.48 9.92 18.28
C ASP A 117 -9.55 8.82 18.11
N LYS A 118 -10.63 9.16 17.39
CA LYS A 118 -11.65 8.18 16.98
C LYS A 118 -11.12 7.34 15.83
N GLN A 119 -11.56 6.09 15.73
CA GLN A 119 -11.26 5.25 14.56
C GLN A 119 -12.21 5.60 13.43
N ILE A 120 -11.68 5.90 12.25
CA ILE A 120 -12.44 6.41 11.12
C ILE A 120 -12.15 5.59 9.87
N TYR A 121 -13.19 4.99 9.32
CA TYR A 121 -13.09 4.17 8.10
C TYR A 121 -13.96 4.75 6.98
N CYS A 122 -13.51 4.59 5.73
CA CYS A 122 -14.32 4.86 4.55
C CYS A 122 -14.79 3.51 3.97
N LEU A 123 -16.09 3.36 3.68
CA LEU A 123 -16.64 2.19 3.00
C LEU A 123 -17.50 2.65 1.82
N SER A 124 -16.98 2.57 0.59
CA SER A 124 -17.60 3.17 -0.59
C SER A 124 -17.72 2.20 -1.77
N ASN A 125 -18.87 2.23 -2.46
CA ASN A 125 -18.98 1.64 -3.78
C ASN A 125 -18.43 2.62 -4.81
N VAL A 126 -17.28 2.31 -5.41
CA VAL A 126 -16.66 3.13 -6.46
C VAL A 126 -15.71 2.27 -7.28
N ASP A 127 -15.68 2.48 -8.59
CA ASP A 127 -14.74 1.81 -9.48
C ASP A 127 -13.30 2.32 -9.30
N LEU A 128 -12.33 1.55 -9.79
CA LEU A 128 -10.91 1.83 -9.54
C LEU A 128 -10.43 3.14 -10.17
N GLU A 129 -10.92 3.49 -11.36
CA GLU A 129 -10.48 4.68 -12.08
C GLU A 129 -11.07 5.94 -11.44
N SER A 130 -12.36 5.91 -11.11
CA SER A 130 -13.01 6.97 -10.33
C SER A 130 -12.34 7.14 -8.96
N PHE A 131 -12.06 6.05 -8.23
CA PHE A 131 -11.37 6.15 -6.95
C PHE A 131 -9.99 6.79 -7.08
N SER A 132 -9.20 6.39 -8.08
CA SER A 132 -7.89 6.98 -8.35
C SER A 132 -7.98 8.49 -8.60
N TYR A 133 -8.96 8.93 -9.39
CA TYR A 133 -9.22 10.36 -9.62
C TYR A 133 -9.59 11.09 -8.32
N LEU A 134 -10.52 10.54 -7.53
CA LEU A 134 -11.00 11.17 -6.29
C LEU A 134 -9.91 11.21 -5.21
N TYR A 135 -9.07 10.17 -5.13
CA TYR A 135 -7.91 10.14 -4.24
C TYR A 135 -6.92 11.27 -4.57
N LYS A 136 -6.70 11.51 -5.86
CA LYS A 136 -5.86 12.61 -6.34
C LYS A 136 -6.49 13.99 -6.12
N GLN A 137 -7.79 14.13 -6.28
CA GLN A 137 -8.44 15.43 -6.25
C GLN A 137 -8.63 16.00 -4.83
N PHE A 138 -8.81 15.14 -3.83
CA PHE A 138 -9.16 15.56 -2.47
C PHE A 138 -8.11 15.18 -1.44
N ASP A 139 -8.04 15.92 -0.33
CA ASP A 139 -7.02 15.72 0.71
C ASP A 139 -7.58 15.21 2.05
N PHE A 140 -8.90 14.99 2.14
CA PHE A 140 -9.53 14.50 3.37
C PHE A 140 -9.22 13.02 3.67
N TRP A 141 -8.63 12.29 2.71
CA TRP A 141 -8.28 10.88 2.85
C TRP A 141 -7.34 10.59 4.02
N LYS A 142 -6.49 11.56 4.37
CA LYS A 142 -5.54 11.47 5.49
C LYS A 142 -6.20 11.33 6.88
N TYR A 143 -7.51 11.54 6.97
CA TYR A 143 -8.25 11.41 8.22
C TYR A 143 -8.81 9.99 8.46
N PHE A 144 -8.66 9.08 7.49
CA PHE A 144 -9.11 7.69 7.64
C PHE A 144 -7.98 6.77 8.09
N ASP A 145 -8.29 5.89 9.04
CA ASP A 145 -7.45 4.76 9.45
C ASP A 145 -7.53 3.59 8.47
N GLY A 146 -8.60 3.52 7.67
CA GLY A 146 -8.72 2.53 6.60
C GLY A 146 -9.74 2.90 5.52
N ILE A 147 -9.35 2.70 4.27
CA ILE A 147 -10.18 2.99 3.10
C ILE A 147 -10.58 1.67 2.40
N TYR A 148 -11.89 1.39 2.41
CA TYR A 148 -12.53 0.19 1.89
C TYR A 148 -13.34 0.54 0.64
N VAL A 149 -12.73 0.31 -0.52
CA VAL A 149 -13.31 0.60 -1.84
C VAL A 149 -13.79 -0.68 -2.49
N SER A 150 -15.03 -0.72 -2.95
CA SER A 150 -15.63 -1.92 -3.55
C SER A 150 -14.77 -2.55 -4.66
N ALA A 151 -14.14 -1.73 -5.51
CA ALA A 151 -13.31 -2.22 -6.61
C ALA A 151 -12.00 -2.87 -6.15
N LEU A 152 -11.45 -2.41 -5.02
CA LEU A 152 -10.27 -3.00 -4.39
C LEU A 152 -10.63 -4.24 -3.54
N LEU A 153 -11.90 -4.42 -3.21
CA LEU A 153 -12.41 -5.51 -2.39
C LEU A 153 -13.06 -6.64 -3.20
N GLN A 154 -13.52 -6.38 -4.41
CA GLN A 154 -14.44 -7.26 -5.16
C GLN A 154 -15.74 -7.59 -4.43
N LEU A 155 -16.14 -6.68 -3.54
CA LEU A 155 -17.34 -6.75 -2.71
C LEU A 155 -18.01 -5.40 -2.79
N ARG A 156 -19.35 -5.33 -2.77
CA ARG A 156 -20.09 -4.06 -2.82
C ARG A 156 -21.18 -4.02 -1.77
N LYS A 157 -21.45 -2.84 -1.22
CA LYS A 157 -22.67 -2.62 -0.45
C LYS A 157 -23.90 -2.75 -1.38
N PRO A 158 -25.05 -3.25 -0.90
CA PRO A 158 -25.34 -3.72 0.46
C PRO A 158 -25.08 -5.22 0.65
N ASN A 159 -24.19 -5.88 -0.11
CA ASN A 159 -23.93 -7.30 0.12
C ASN A 159 -23.32 -7.50 1.52
N PRO A 160 -23.85 -8.41 2.37
CA PRO A 160 -23.32 -8.69 3.72
C PRO A 160 -21.81 -8.93 3.75
N ASP A 161 -21.25 -9.55 2.70
CA ASP A 161 -19.84 -9.92 2.62
C ASP A 161 -18.89 -8.72 2.81
N ILE A 162 -19.29 -7.51 2.36
CA ILE A 162 -18.44 -6.33 2.50
C ILE A 162 -18.37 -5.83 3.95
N PHE A 163 -19.49 -5.87 4.68
CA PHE A 163 -19.56 -5.49 6.10
C PHE A 163 -18.83 -6.52 6.95
N GLN A 164 -19.07 -7.80 6.66
CA GLN A 164 -18.35 -8.93 7.22
C GLN A 164 -16.84 -8.77 7.05
N TYR A 165 -16.37 -8.39 5.87
CA TYR A 165 -14.95 -8.15 5.59
C TYR A 165 -14.40 -6.93 6.34
N LEU A 166 -15.11 -5.80 6.33
CA LEU A 166 -14.75 -4.59 7.08
C LEU A 166 -14.56 -4.92 8.57
N ILE A 167 -15.55 -5.58 9.18
CA ILE A 167 -15.54 -5.91 10.61
C ILE A 167 -14.35 -6.80 10.96
N SER A 168 -14.12 -7.87 10.21
CA SER A 168 -13.01 -8.78 10.45
C SER A 168 -11.66 -8.07 10.29
N SER A 169 -11.45 -7.37 9.18
CA SER A 169 -10.13 -6.83 8.81
C SER A 169 -9.71 -5.59 9.61
N ALA A 170 -10.67 -4.78 10.08
CA ALA A 170 -10.40 -3.65 10.97
C ALA A 170 -10.62 -4.00 12.46
N SER A 171 -10.91 -5.27 12.78
CA SER A 171 -11.21 -5.71 14.16
C SER A 171 -12.28 -4.84 14.85
N ILE A 172 -13.32 -4.48 14.11
CA ILE A 172 -14.33 -3.52 14.55
C ILE A 172 -15.21 -4.15 15.65
N ASN A 173 -15.37 -3.43 16.76
CA ASN A 173 -16.43 -3.71 17.72
C ASN A 173 -17.75 -3.08 17.24
N THR A 174 -18.64 -3.90 16.68
CA THR A 174 -19.87 -3.41 16.06
C THR A 174 -20.77 -2.62 17.02
N LYS A 175 -20.74 -2.95 18.32
CA LYS A 175 -21.53 -2.26 19.36
C LYS A 175 -21.10 -0.82 19.60
N SER A 176 -19.82 -0.51 19.39
CA SER A 176 -19.26 0.84 19.53
C SER A 176 -18.98 1.48 18.16
N THR A 177 -19.70 1.02 17.12
CA THR A 177 -19.55 1.50 15.76
C THR A 177 -20.83 2.14 15.23
N ILE A 178 -20.67 3.23 14.47
CA ILE A 178 -21.74 3.84 13.68
C ILE A 178 -21.35 3.93 12.20
N PHE A 179 -22.28 3.60 11.31
CA PHE A 179 -22.13 3.74 9.86
C PHE A 179 -23.02 4.88 9.32
N ILE A 180 -22.39 5.78 8.55
CA ILE A 180 -23.01 6.95 7.94
C ILE A 180 -23.09 6.73 6.42
N ASP A 181 -24.30 6.69 5.87
CA ASP A 181 -24.57 6.43 4.45
C ASP A 181 -25.87 7.13 4.02
N ASP A 182 -26.06 7.41 2.74
CA ASP A 182 -27.29 7.99 2.20
C ASP A 182 -28.36 6.92 1.90
N LYS A 183 -27.94 5.68 1.59
CA LYS A 183 -28.81 4.60 1.12
C LYS A 183 -29.28 3.71 2.25
N SER A 184 -30.60 3.64 2.40
CA SER A 184 -31.24 2.81 3.43
C SER A 184 -30.94 1.32 3.28
N GLU A 185 -30.74 0.78 2.06
CA GLU A 185 -30.32 -0.61 1.89
C GLU A 185 -28.94 -0.91 2.51
N ASN A 186 -27.98 0.03 2.43
CA ASN A 186 -26.66 -0.14 3.00
C ASN A 186 -26.73 -0.09 4.53
N LEU A 187 -27.51 0.86 5.08
CA LEU A 187 -27.72 0.99 6.52
C LEU A 187 -28.46 -0.22 7.09
N GLN A 188 -29.48 -0.74 6.40
CA GLN A 188 -30.19 -1.92 6.85
C GLN A 188 -29.26 -3.12 6.95
N GLU A 189 -28.37 -3.31 5.98
CA GLU A 189 -27.39 -4.39 6.07
C GLU A 189 -26.40 -4.16 7.22
N ALA A 190 -25.86 -2.96 7.40
CA ALA A 190 -24.99 -2.66 8.54
C ALA A 190 -25.67 -2.92 9.90
N ALA A 191 -26.96 -2.56 10.02
CA ALA A 191 -27.76 -2.81 11.21
C ALA A 191 -27.93 -4.31 11.50
N ASN A 192 -28.02 -5.15 10.45
CA ASN A 192 -28.03 -6.61 10.62
C ASN A 192 -26.77 -7.06 11.37
N PHE A 193 -25.60 -6.45 11.10
CA PHE A 193 -24.32 -6.67 11.80
C PHE A 193 -24.20 -5.99 13.18
N GLY A 194 -25.30 -5.47 13.74
CA GLY A 194 -25.27 -4.80 15.04
C GLY A 194 -24.58 -3.44 15.04
N ILE A 195 -24.33 -2.85 13.86
CA ILE A 195 -23.73 -1.52 13.73
C ILE A 195 -24.84 -0.48 13.80
N SER A 196 -24.66 0.56 14.63
CA SER A 196 -25.61 1.68 14.65
C SER A 196 -25.54 2.47 13.34
N THR A 197 -26.64 3.13 12.95
CA THR A 197 -26.72 3.76 11.63
C THR A 197 -27.11 5.22 11.71
N LEU A 198 -26.58 6.01 10.79
CA LEU A 198 -26.97 7.39 10.58
C LEU A 198 -27.21 7.58 9.09
N LYS A 199 -28.48 7.72 8.72
CA LYS A 199 -28.84 8.09 7.36
C LYS A 199 -28.57 9.57 7.17
N TYR A 200 -27.67 9.90 6.26
CA TYR A 200 -27.34 11.29 5.95
C TYR A 200 -28.05 11.74 4.68
N ASN A 201 -28.68 12.90 4.73
CA ASN A 201 -29.08 13.65 3.55
C ASN A 201 -28.53 15.08 3.68
N LYS A 202 -28.50 15.84 2.58
CA LYS A 202 -28.01 17.22 2.57
C LYS A 202 -28.70 18.12 3.63
N ASP A 203 -29.99 17.89 3.86
CA ASP A 203 -30.83 18.75 4.70
C ASP A 203 -31.09 18.20 6.10
N ASN A 204 -30.88 16.90 6.34
CA ASN A 204 -31.19 16.24 7.61
C ASN A 204 -30.39 14.94 7.80
N PHE A 205 -30.48 14.38 9.01
CA PHE A 205 -30.01 13.03 9.28
C PHE A 205 -31.01 12.26 10.14
N GLU A 206 -31.04 10.94 9.98
CA GLU A 206 -31.84 10.03 10.78
C GLU A 206 -30.93 9.03 11.49
N TYR A 207 -30.89 9.10 12.82
CA TYR A 207 -30.05 8.25 13.64
C TYR A 207 -30.85 7.06 14.20
N THR A 208 -30.31 5.86 14.05
CA THR A 208 -30.84 4.62 14.64
C THR A 208 -29.77 3.96 15.49
N ALA A 209 -29.98 3.96 16.81
CA ALA A 209 -29.15 3.22 17.75
C ALA A 209 -29.46 1.72 17.65
N ILE A 210 -28.43 0.90 17.54
CA ILE A 210 -28.54 -0.56 17.58
C ILE A 210 -27.92 -1.07 18.88
N GLU A 211 -28.75 -1.54 19.81
CA GLU A 211 -28.31 -2.04 21.13
C GLU A 211 -28.00 -3.55 21.13
N GLY A 212 -28.31 -4.25 20.02
CA GLY A 212 -28.06 -5.67 19.82
C GLY A 212 -26.70 -5.95 19.17
N GLY A 213 -26.00 -6.99 19.63
CA GLY A 213 -24.76 -7.43 19.00
C GLY A 213 -25.02 -8.36 17.81
N TRP A 214 -24.10 -8.37 16.84
CA TRP A 214 -24.04 -9.40 15.79
C TRP A 214 -23.95 -10.80 16.42
N PRO A 215 -24.97 -11.66 16.27
CA PRO A 215 -24.99 -12.96 16.95
C PRO A 215 -24.25 -14.05 16.17
N ILE A 216 -23.69 -13.74 14.99
CA ILE A 216 -23.10 -14.71 14.07
C ILE A 216 -21.57 -14.61 14.13
N PRO A 217 -20.84 -15.71 14.39
CA PRO A 217 -19.40 -15.73 14.21
C PRO A 217 -19.07 -15.43 12.74
N LEU A 218 -18.23 -14.44 12.53
CA LEU A 218 -17.68 -14.04 11.23
C LEU A 218 -17.26 -15.31 10.45
N GLN A 219 -17.87 -15.59 9.28
CA GLN A 219 -17.48 -16.74 8.46
C GLN A 219 -16.14 -16.43 7.79
N ASN A 220 -15.15 -17.19 8.23
CA ASN A 220 -13.77 -16.80 8.17
C ASN A 220 -13.10 -17.30 6.89
N MET A 221 -12.49 -16.40 6.10
CA MET A 221 -11.31 -16.78 5.29
C MET A 221 -10.13 -17.20 6.18
N THR A 222 -10.21 -16.92 7.49
CA THR A 222 -9.17 -17.18 8.49
C THR A 222 -8.64 -18.61 8.50
N PRO A 223 -9.41 -19.73 8.39
CA PRO A 223 -8.84 -21.07 8.38
C PRO A 223 -7.99 -21.34 7.14
N GLU A 224 -8.39 -20.85 5.96
CA GLU A 224 -7.60 -21.01 4.74
C GLU A 224 -6.34 -20.15 4.79
N ILE A 225 -6.48 -18.86 5.13
CA ILE A 225 -5.34 -17.95 5.29
C ILE A 225 -4.38 -18.50 6.34
N HIS A 226 -4.89 -18.96 7.49
CA HIS A 226 -4.08 -19.56 8.55
C HIS A 226 -3.37 -20.81 8.06
N LYS A 227 -4.07 -21.72 7.38
CA LYS A 227 -3.45 -22.92 6.78
C LYS A 227 -2.34 -22.55 5.79
N LYS A 228 -2.60 -21.62 4.88
CA LYS A 228 -1.62 -21.16 3.87
C LYS A 228 -0.42 -20.50 4.55
N ARG A 229 -0.67 -19.65 5.55
CA ARG A 229 0.38 -19.02 6.37
C ARG A 229 1.23 -20.06 7.08
N THR A 230 0.64 -21.02 7.79
CA THR A 230 1.36 -22.10 8.47
C THR A 230 2.23 -22.90 7.51
N LEU A 231 1.70 -23.30 6.34
CA LEU A 231 2.48 -24.01 5.33
C LEU A 231 3.67 -23.18 4.81
N GLY A 232 3.47 -21.87 4.62
CA GLY A 232 4.55 -20.97 4.19
C GLY A 232 5.59 -20.74 5.28
N GLU A 233 5.18 -20.58 6.53
CA GLU A 233 6.08 -20.48 7.69
C GLU A 233 6.89 -21.77 7.85
N ASP A 234 6.27 -22.94 7.76
CA ASP A 234 6.96 -24.23 7.78
C ASP A 234 8.00 -24.33 6.65
N TYR A 235 7.62 -23.97 5.43
CA TYR A 235 8.52 -23.93 4.28
C TYR A 235 9.72 -23.02 4.51
N LEU A 236 9.47 -21.77 4.91
CA LEU A 236 10.48 -20.73 5.02
C LEU A 236 11.41 -21.02 6.20
N ASN A 237 10.84 -21.31 7.38
CA ASN A 237 11.60 -21.53 8.59
C ASN A 237 12.48 -22.78 8.49
N LEU A 238 11.99 -23.87 7.88
CA LEU A 238 12.80 -25.06 7.63
C LEU A 238 14.02 -24.77 6.76
N ARG A 239 13.86 -23.90 5.76
CA ARG A 239 14.95 -23.53 4.84
C ARG A 239 15.95 -22.59 5.48
N LEU A 240 15.49 -21.54 6.13
CA LEU A 240 16.37 -20.57 6.80
C LEU A 240 17.15 -21.19 7.96
N ARG A 241 16.59 -22.19 8.66
CA ARG A 241 17.35 -22.97 9.67
C ARG A 241 18.42 -23.88 9.08
N LYS A 242 18.20 -24.41 7.86
CA LYS A 242 19.18 -25.26 7.17
C LYS A 242 20.27 -24.46 6.46
N PHE A 243 19.91 -23.29 5.96
CA PHE A 243 20.78 -22.41 5.21
C PHE A 243 20.40 -20.97 5.60
N PRO A 244 21.12 -20.35 6.55
CA PRO A 244 20.78 -19.03 7.08
C PRO A 244 20.94 -17.90 6.06
N PHE A 245 21.61 -18.15 4.92
CA PHE A 245 21.50 -17.27 3.77
C PHE A 245 20.34 -17.69 2.87
N CYS A 246 19.68 -16.71 2.25
CA CYS A 246 18.71 -17.03 1.20
C CYS A 246 19.38 -17.83 0.09
N LYS A 247 18.72 -18.89 -0.39
CA LYS A 247 19.15 -19.52 -1.64
C LYS A 247 18.71 -18.62 -2.78
N SER A 248 19.69 -18.18 -3.55
CA SER A 248 19.49 -17.30 -4.69
C SER A 248 19.80 -18.02 -5.99
N PHE A 249 19.08 -17.64 -7.04
CA PHE A 249 19.17 -18.23 -8.36
C PHE A 249 19.39 -17.12 -9.38
N VAL A 250 20.05 -17.48 -10.48
CA VAL A 250 20.27 -16.58 -11.61
C VAL A 250 19.73 -17.14 -12.92
N SER A 251 19.23 -16.24 -13.76
CA SER A 251 18.83 -16.55 -15.13
C SER A 251 18.87 -15.29 -15.98
N ASN A 252 18.81 -15.44 -17.30
CA ASN A 252 18.62 -14.31 -18.21
C ASN A 252 17.13 -13.91 -18.35
N ASN A 253 16.25 -14.56 -17.57
CA ASN A 253 14.83 -14.24 -17.51
C ASN A 253 14.36 -14.03 -16.04
N VAL A 254 13.41 -13.13 -15.86
CA VAL A 254 12.94 -12.66 -14.55
C VAL A 254 12.19 -13.73 -13.76
N GLU A 255 11.54 -14.71 -14.41
CA GLU A 255 10.89 -15.82 -13.70
C GLU A 255 11.89 -16.83 -13.11
N LEU A 256 13.16 -16.74 -13.48
CA LEU A 256 14.25 -17.63 -13.04
C LEU A 256 13.94 -19.12 -13.27
N ILE A 257 13.08 -19.44 -14.24
CA ILE A 257 12.77 -20.83 -14.63
C ILE A 257 14.04 -21.47 -15.19
N GLY A 258 14.44 -22.60 -14.59
CA GLY A 258 15.69 -23.29 -14.94
C GLY A 258 16.95 -22.53 -14.51
N GLY A 259 16.83 -21.56 -13.60
CA GLY A 259 17.96 -20.77 -13.11
C GLY A 259 19.02 -21.59 -12.40
N GLU A 260 20.26 -21.10 -12.47
CA GLU A 260 21.42 -21.72 -11.82
C GLU A 260 21.55 -21.25 -10.37
N ASP A 261 22.09 -22.11 -9.51
CA ASP A 261 22.36 -21.75 -8.12
C ASP A 261 23.41 -20.63 -8.04
N PHE A 262 23.03 -19.55 -7.37
CA PHE A 262 23.87 -18.39 -7.11
C PHE A 262 23.85 -18.03 -5.62
N SER A 263 23.82 -19.00 -4.71
CA SER A 263 23.75 -18.83 -3.24
C SER A 263 25.01 -18.21 -2.61
N LYS A 264 25.48 -17.12 -3.20
CA LYS A 264 26.72 -16.37 -3.01
C LYS A 264 26.47 -14.90 -2.67
N GLU A 265 25.22 -14.49 -2.59
CA GLU A 265 24.80 -13.12 -2.26
C GLU A 265 24.20 -13.04 -0.85
N ILE A 266 24.24 -11.86 -0.24
CA ILE A 266 23.73 -11.60 1.11
C ILE A 266 22.55 -10.63 1.13
N PHE A 267 22.27 -9.96 0.02
CA PHE A 267 21.31 -8.88 -0.04
C PHE A 267 19.87 -9.37 0.15
N SER A 268 19.45 -10.49 -0.44
CA SER A 268 18.10 -11.05 -0.18
C SER A 268 17.88 -11.33 1.31
N THR A 269 18.93 -11.77 2.00
CA THR A 269 18.92 -12.01 3.45
C THR A 269 18.70 -10.71 4.21
N ALA A 270 19.39 -9.63 3.84
CA ALA A 270 19.19 -8.30 4.42
C ALA A 270 17.76 -7.75 4.17
N VAL A 271 17.21 -7.98 2.98
CA VAL A 271 15.84 -7.55 2.65
C VAL A 271 14.80 -8.30 3.48
N ILE A 272 14.93 -9.62 3.63
CA ILE A 272 14.02 -10.42 4.47
C ILE A 272 14.06 -9.94 5.91
N LEU A 273 15.27 -9.79 6.48
CA LEU A 273 15.43 -9.34 7.86
C LEU A 273 14.80 -7.97 8.12
N HIS A 274 14.91 -7.05 7.16
CA HIS A 274 14.30 -5.74 7.28
C HIS A 274 12.78 -5.77 7.08
N SER A 275 12.25 -6.66 6.24
CA SER A 275 10.90 -6.51 5.68
C SER A 275 9.89 -7.54 6.17
N TYR A 276 10.32 -8.66 6.76
CA TYR A 276 9.43 -9.68 7.30
C TYR A 276 9.46 -9.66 8.83
N THR A 277 8.34 -9.25 9.43
CA THR A 277 8.25 -8.93 10.86
C THR A 277 8.02 -10.15 11.75
N SER A 278 7.56 -11.26 11.19
CA SER A 278 7.20 -12.50 11.91
C SER A 278 8.29 -13.58 11.86
N LEU A 279 9.56 -13.21 11.64
CA LEU A 279 10.66 -14.16 11.70
C LEU A 279 10.87 -14.68 13.14
N PRO A 280 11.07 -15.99 13.34
CA PRO A 280 11.47 -16.53 14.64
C PRO A 280 12.81 -16.00 15.14
N ASP A 281 12.92 -15.73 16.44
CA ASP A 281 14.13 -15.18 17.09
C ASP A 281 15.39 -16.02 16.81
N ASP A 282 15.27 -17.36 16.73
CA ASP A 282 16.40 -18.25 16.45
C ASP A 282 16.94 -18.05 15.02
N ILE A 283 16.04 -17.81 14.06
CA ILE A 283 16.40 -17.52 12.67
C ILE A 283 17.01 -16.12 12.57
N ILE A 284 16.40 -15.12 13.22
CA ILE A 284 16.95 -13.76 13.31
C ILE A 284 18.37 -13.79 13.85
N ALA A 285 18.60 -14.48 14.98
CA ALA A 285 19.91 -14.59 15.60
C ALA A 285 20.94 -15.27 14.67
N SER A 286 20.54 -16.34 13.99
CA SER A 286 21.40 -17.06 13.02
C SER A 286 21.77 -16.16 11.83
N MET A 287 20.79 -15.52 11.20
CA MET A 287 21.02 -14.63 10.06
C MET A 287 21.85 -13.40 10.46
N CYS A 288 21.65 -12.84 11.66
CA CYS A 288 22.48 -11.76 12.21
C CYS A 288 23.93 -12.18 12.34
N HIS A 289 24.17 -13.36 12.94
CA HIS A 289 25.52 -13.89 13.13
C HIS A 289 26.24 -14.03 11.78
N GLU A 290 25.55 -14.60 10.80
CA GLU A 290 26.09 -14.82 9.47
C GLU A 290 26.36 -13.52 8.69
N ILE A 291 25.46 -12.54 8.73
CA ILE A 291 25.69 -11.24 8.08
C ILE A 291 26.91 -10.53 8.67
N LEU A 292 27.09 -10.58 9.98
CA LEU A 292 28.25 -9.98 10.66
C LEU A 292 29.57 -10.66 10.27
N ASN A 293 29.55 -11.96 9.94
CA ASN A 293 30.74 -12.65 9.43
C ASN A 293 31.16 -12.19 8.01
N HIS A 294 30.32 -11.42 7.31
CA HIS A 294 30.61 -10.88 5.98
C HIS A 294 30.81 -9.35 5.94
N ASP A 295 31.16 -8.72 7.06
CA ASP A 295 31.24 -7.26 7.24
C ASP A 295 32.48 -6.57 6.63
N GLY A 296 32.82 -6.89 5.39
CA GLY A 296 33.82 -6.15 4.62
C GLY A 296 35.20 -6.06 5.30
N GLN A 297 35.55 -7.06 6.13
CA GLN A 297 36.73 -7.11 6.99
C GLN A 297 36.63 -6.26 8.29
N ASN A 298 35.56 -6.43 9.08
CA ASN A 298 35.30 -5.73 10.35
C ASN A 298 35.02 -4.23 10.23
N LYS A 299 34.54 -3.74 9.07
CA LYS A 299 34.36 -2.31 8.77
C LYS A 299 32.91 -1.84 8.71
N LEU A 300 31.95 -2.70 9.08
CA LEU A 300 30.52 -2.40 9.00
C LEU A 300 30.08 -1.92 7.61
N ARG A 301 30.66 -2.52 6.57
CA ARG A 301 30.29 -2.32 5.17
C ARG A 301 30.12 -3.65 4.50
N TRP A 302 29.18 -3.70 3.57
CA TRP A 302 28.82 -4.90 2.86
C TRP A 302 28.73 -4.61 1.37
N CYS A 303 28.82 -5.67 0.59
CA CYS A 303 28.46 -5.65 -0.82
C CYS A 303 27.43 -6.75 -1.09
N PHE A 304 26.84 -6.74 -2.28
CA PHE A 304 25.93 -7.81 -2.72
C PHE A 304 26.46 -9.24 -2.47
N TYR A 305 27.77 -9.46 -2.63
CA TYR A 305 28.40 -10.78 -2.51
C TYR A 305 28.82 -11.11 -1.08
N LYS A 306 28.78 -12.41 -0.75
CA LYS A 306 29.52 -12.99 0.37
C LYS A 306 31.03 -12.77 0.18
N ASN A 307 31.75 -12.63 1.28
CA ASN A 307 33.20 -12.36 1.26
C ASN A 307 33.99 -13.36 0.40
N GLU A 308 33.71 -14.67 0.51
CA GLU A 308 34.38 -15.74 -0.21
C GLU A 308 34.00 -15.82 -1.70
N ALA A 309 32.90 -15.19 -2.10
CA ALA A 309 32.41 -15.16 -3.48
C ALA A 309 32.60 -13.80 -4.15
N ARG A 310 33.16 -12.83 -3.43
CA ARG A 310 33.35 -11.44 -3.88
C ARG A 310 34.41 -11.39 -4.99
N PRO A 311 34.11 -10.81 -6.16
CA PRO A 311 35.13 -10.60 -7.19
C PRO A 311 36.26 -9.68 -6.71
N ASP A 312 37.46 -9.90 -7.23
CA ASP A 312 38.62 -9.06 -6.92
C ASP A 312 38.33 -7.58 -7.18
N ASN A 313 38.65 -6.73 -6.21
CA ASN A 313 38.43 -5.28 -6.25
C ASN A 313 36.96 -4.87 -6.50
N PHE A 314 35.98 -5.74 -6.19
CA PHE A 314 34.59 -5.32 -6.13
C PHE A 314 34.37 -4.48 -4.87
N PRO A 315 33.86 -3.24 -4.94
CA PRO A 315 33.71 -2.37 -3.78
C PRO A 315 32.48 -2.73 -2.94
N ASP A 316 32.45 -2.22 -1.70
CA ASP A 316 31.25 -2.23 -0.88
C ASP A 316 30.20 -1.32 -1.51
N ASP A 317 28.92 -1.61 -1.27
CA ASP A 317 27.80 -0.82 -1.78
C ASP A 317 26.94 -0.28 -0.64
N LEU A 318 26.36 0.89 -0.89
CA LEU A 318 25.53 1.61 0.07
C LEU A 318 24.16 0.96 0.21
N ASP A 319 23.73 0.16 -0.77
CA ASP A 319 22.43 -0.52 -0.73
C ASP A 319 22.41 -1.59 0.36
N THR A 320 23.31 -2.57 0.24
CA THR A 320 23.48 -3.67 1.20
C THR A 320 23.84 -3.12 2.56
N THR A 321 24.77 -2.17 2.61
CA THR A 321 25.23 -1.57 3.87
C THR A 321 24.07 -0.86 4.60
N SER A 322 23.24 -0.09 3.89
CA SER A 322 22.10 0.60 4.52
C SER A 322 21.07 -0.37 5.08
N MET A 323 20.72 -1.42 4.31
CA MET A 323 19.74 -2.42 4.72
C MET A 323 20.21 -3.20 5.96
N VAL A 324 21.47 -3.63 5.98
CA VAL A 324 22.07 -4.35 7.10
C VAL A 324 22.16 -3.47 8.34
N LEU A 325 22.70 -2.26 8.22
CA LEU A 325 22.85 -1.35 9.35
C LEU A 325 21.50 -0.96 9.96
N SER A 326 20.52 -0.62 9.12
CA SER A 326 19.16 -0.29 9.58
C SER A 326 18.56 -1.43 10.42
N PHE A 327 18.64 -2.66 9.90
CA PHE A 327 18.13 -3.83 10.61
C PHE A 327 18.86 -4.09 11.93
N LEU A 328 20.20 -4.04 11.95
CA LEU A 328 21.00 -4.28 13.15
C LEU A 328 20.74 -3.24 14.25
N LEU A 329 20.48 -1.98 13.89
CA LEU A 329 20.05 -0.94 14.82
C LEU A 329 18.67 -1.27 15.42
N ASN A 330 17.68 -1.60 14.58
CA ASN A 330 16.31 -1.91 15.03
C ASN A 330 16.26 -3.12 15.99
N HIS A 331 17.25 -4.01 15.92
CA HIS A 331 17.36 -5.19 16.78
C HIS A 331 18.41 -5.04 17.90
N ASN A 332 18.84 -3.81 18.20
CA ASN A 332 19.81 -3.49 19.26
C ASN A 332 21.13 -4.29 19.16
N LYS A 333 21.55 -4.67 17.95
CA LYS A 333 22.82 -5.37 17.69
C LYS A 333 23.98 -4.41 17.48
N LEU A 334 23.68 -3.17 17.07
CA LEU A 334 24.63 -2.07 16.95
C LEU A 334 24.08 -0.82 17.63
N THR A 335 24.98 0.09 18.01
CA THR A 335 24.61 1.41 18.53
C THR A 335 24.85 2.47 17.45
N ILE A 336 24.15 3.60 17.56
CA ILE A 336 24.29 4.72 16.61
C ILE A 336 25.75 5.20 16.56
N GLU A 337 26.45 5.25 17.69
CA GLU A 337 27.84 5.72 17.76
C GLU A 337 28.80 4.87 16.91
N LYS A 338 28.55 3.56 16.83
CA LYS A 338 29.39 2.64 16.05
C LYS A 338 29.26 2.85 14.53
N ILE A 339 28.10 3.32 14.08
CA ILE A 339 27.80 3.44 12.65
C ILE A 339 28.04 4.84 12.09
N ILE A 340 28.14 5.87 12.94
CA ILE A 340 28.44 7.25 12.55
C ILE A 340 29.62 7.33 11.56
N PRO A 341 30.78 6.67 11.78
CA PRO A 341 31.91 6.76 10.85
C PRO A 341 31.61 6.22 9.44
N VAL A 342 30.71 5.24 9.32
CA VAL A 342 30.26 4.71 8.03
C VAL A 342 29.22 5.65 7.43
N ALA A 343 28.27 6.13 8.22
CA ALA A 343 27.25 7.08 7.76
C ALA A 343 27.85 8.38 7.21
N GLU A 344 28.86 8.94 7.86
CA GLU A 344 29.58 10.14 7.36
C GLU A 344 30.25 9.86 5.99
N GLN A 345 30.77 8.65 5.78
CA GLN A 345 31.35 8.25 4.49
C GLN A 345 30.28 8.03 3.42
N MET A 346 29.11 7.54 3.81
CA MET A 346 27.96 7.42 2.90
C MET A 346 27.48 8.80 2.46
N ILE A 347 27.34 9.75 3.39
CA ILE A 347 26.97 11.14 3.08
C ILE A 347 28.03 11.83 2.21
N ALA A 348 29.32 11.56 2.43
CA ALA A 348 30.38 12.10 1.59
C ALA A 348 30.35 11.53 0.16
N ASN A 349 29.83 10.31 -0.02
CA ASN A 349 29.81 9.60 -1.30
C ASN A 349 28.67 10.06 -2.22
N ARG A 350 28.82 11.26 -2.79
CA ARG A 350 27.86 11.88 -3.70
C ARG A 350 28.52 12.24 -5.03
N ASN A 351 27.72 12.24 -6.11
CA ASN A 351 28.15 12.74 -7.40
C ASN A 351 28.24 14.29 -7.41
N GLU A 352 28.60 14.87 -8.55
CA GLU A 352 28.70 16.33 -8.73
C GLU A 352 27.36 17.07 -8.52
N GLU A 353 26.24 16.38 -8.65
CA GLU A 353 24.88 16.91 -8.45
C GLU A 353 24.41 16.76 -6.98
N GLY A 354 25.24 16.21 -6.09
CA GLY A 354 24.88 15.98 -4.68
C GLY A 354 24.04 14.71 -4.44
N ILE A 355 23.90 13.83 -5.44
CA ILE A 355 23.14 12.59 -5.33
C ILE A 355 24.03 11.47 -4.81
N ILE A 356 23.55 10.74 -3.81
CA ILE A 356 24.23 9.57 -3.22
C ILE A 356 24.55 8.52 -4.29
N GLN A 357 25.80 8.04 -4.27
CA GLN A 357 26.28 7.01 -5.19
C GLN A 357 26.14 5.59 -4.61
N VAL A 358 26.13 4.60 -5.49
CA VAL A 358 25.87 3.19 -5.13
C VAL A 358 27.04 2.54 -4.41
N TYR A 359 28.28 2.84 -4.82
CA TYR A 359 29.47 2.15 -4.32
C TYR A 359 30.35 3.08 -3.50
N PHE A 360 31.03 2.55 -2.48
CA PHE A 360 32.14 3.24 -1.80
C PHE A 360 33.41 3.28 -2.69
N ASP A 361 33.27 3.76 -3.93
CA ASP A 361 34.33 3.83 -4.95
C ASP A 361 34.01 4.95 -5.96
N ASP A 362 34.75 6.05 -5.87
CA ASP A 362 34.59 7.22 -6.75
C ASP A 362 34.84 6.90 -8.24
N ASN A 363 35.53 5.80 -8.55
CA ASN A 363 35.75 5.35 -9.93
C ASN A 363 34.54 4.60 -10.51
N ARG A 364 33.48 4.39 -9.72
CA ARG A 364 32.22 3.77 -10.15
C ARG A 364 31.03 4.68 -9.85
N PRO A 365 30.92 5.83 -10.53
CA PRO A 365 29.89 6.83 -10.26
C PRO A 365 28.52 6.37 -10.77
N ARG A 366 27.87 5.50 -9.99
CA ARG A 366 26.55 4.96 -10.27
C ARG A 366 25.58 5.53 -9.27
N ILE A 367 24.40 5.91 -9.74
CA ILE A 367 23.25 6.28 -8.91
C ILE A 367 22.12 5.27 -9.17
N ASP A 368 21.27 5.09 -8.17
CA ASP A 368 20.05 4.28 -8.24
C ASP A 368 19.06 4.79 -7.18
N ALA A 369 17.78 4.91 -7.56
CA ALA A 369 16.76 5.50 -6.71
C ALA A 369 16.44 4.66 -5.45
N ILE A 370 16.52 3.33 -5.52
CA ILE A 370 16.30 2.47 -4.35
C ILE A 370 17.49 2.54 -3.40
N VAL A 371 18.70 2.66 -3.93
CA VAL A 371 19.90 2.86 -3.10
C VAL A 371 19.83 4.20 -2.37
N ALA A 372 19.42 5.27 -3.06
CA ALA A 372 19.15 6.56 -2.46
C ALA A 372 18.10 6.46 -1.33
N ILE A 373 16.99 5.75 -1.57
CA ILE A 373 15.94 5.50 -0.56
C ILE A 373 16.50 4.77 0.67
N ASN A 374 17.26 3.69 0.49
CA ASN A 374 17.81 2.92 1.61
C ASN A 374 18.81 3.74 2.43
N VAL A 375 19.61 4.60 1.78
CA VAL A 375 20.52 5.50 2.48
C VAL A 375 19.75 6.55 3.26
N LEU A 376 18.76 7.22 2.64
CA LEU A 376 17.89 8.18 3.34
C LEU A 376 17.24 7.53 4.57
N TYR A 377 16.75 6.30 4.44
CA TYR A 377 16.12 5.57 5.55
C TYR A 377 17.06 5.43 6.74
N LEU A 378 18.28 4.94 6.51
CA LEU A 378 19.30 4.84 7.56
C LEU A 378 19.63 6.22 8.15
N MET A 379 19.75 7.26 7.31
CA MET A 379 20.06 8.62 7.79
C MET A 379 18.95 9.17 8.70
N HIS A 380 17.68 8.97 8.37
CA HIS A 380 16.58 9.38 9.26
C HIS A 380 16.58 8.59 10.57
N GLN A 381 16.80 7.28 10.50
CA GLN A 381 16.86 6.41 11.67
C GLN A 381 17.93 6.84 12.71
N ILE A 382 19.03 7.45 12.26
CA ILE A 382 20.14 7.91 13.12
C ILE A 382 20.09 9.41 13.44
N GLY A 383 19.04 10.12 13.01
CA GLY A 383 18.89 11.56 13.24
C GLY A 383 19.70 12.46 12.30
N TYR A 384 20.19 11.93 11.17
CA TYR A 384 20.94 12.66 10.15
C TYR A 384 20.12 13.02 8.91
N GLY A 385 18.87 12.57 8.81
CA GLY A 385 18.04 12.74 7.61
C GLY A 385 17.85 14.20 7.15
N GLU A 386 17.80 15.15 8.08
CA GLU A 386 17.62 16.58 7.79
C GLU A 386 18.90 17.32 7.37
N ARG A 387 20.02 16.60 7.21
CA ARG A 387 21.28 17.20 6.79
C ARG A 387 21.16 17.78 5.39
N LYS A 388 21.70 19.00 5.20
CA LYS A 388 21.67 19.72 3.92
C LYS A 388 22.27 18.89 2.78
N GLU A 389 23.21 18.00 3.11
CA GLU A 389 23.91 17.13 2.18
C GLU A 389 23.01 16.10 1.49
N LEU A 390 21.84 15.82 2.05
CA LEU A 390 20.90 14.80 1.57
C LEU A 390 19.77 15.39 0.71
N LYS A 391 19.65 16.71 0.64
CA LYS A 391 18.51 17.39 -0.02
C LYS A 391 18.42 17.07 -1.51
N GLU A 392 19.54 17.04 -2.21
CA GLU A 392 19.58 16.71 -3.64
C GLU A 392 19.23 15.24 -3.88
N THR A 393 19.58 14.35 -2.95
CA THR A 393 19.21 12.92 -3.02
C THR A 393 17.71 12.72 -2.79
N GLU A 394 17.12 13.42 -1.81
CA GLU A 394 15.67 13.40 -1.59
C GLU A 394 14.90 13.98 -2.79
N ALA A 395 15.38 15.09 -3.35
CA ALA A 395 14.81 15.70 -4.55
C ALA A 395 14.86 14.73 -5.75
N PHE A 396 15.98 14.05 -5.96
CA PHE A 396 16.13 13.01 -6.98
C PHE A 396 15.08 11.90 -6.84
N VAL A 397 14.86 11.39 -5.62
CA VAL A 397 13.85 10.34 -5.37
C VAL A 397 12.42 10.86 -5.65
N PHE A 398 12.12 12.10 -5.25
CA PHE A 398 10.83 12.73 -5.51
C PHE A 398 10.58 12.92 -7.01
N ASP A 399 11.56 13.45 -7.74
CA ASP A 399 11.46 13.67 -9.19
C ASP A 399 11.32 12.34 -9.93
N PHE A 400 12.01 11.28 -9.50
CA PHE A 400 11.89 9.93 -10.06
C PHE A 400 10.48 9.34 -9.90
N LEU A 401 9.81 9.63 -8.77
CA LEU A 401 8.40 9.27 -8.53
C LEU A 401 7.45 10.07 -9.44
N ILE A 402 7.56 11.41 -9.43
CA ILE A 402 6.61 12.30 -10.12
C ILE A 402 6.72 12.19 -11.64
N SER A 403 7.94 12.06 -12.17
CA SER A 403 8.19 11.82 -13.60
C SER A 403 7.74 10.44 -14.09
N LYS A 404 7.42 9.52 -13.16
CA LYS A 404 7.10 8.12 -13.41
C LYS A 404 8.21 7.31 -14.10
N GLU A 405 9.47 7.75 -13.97
CA GLU A 405 10.62 7.02 -14.49
C GLU A 405 10.72 5.60 -13.90
N TYR A 406 10.29 5.43 -12.65
CA TYR A 406 10.23 4.14 -11.96
C TYR A 406 9.43 3.06 -12.69
N LEU A 407 8.53 3.42 -13.62
CA LEU A 407 7.78 2.45 -14.44
C LEU A 407 8.68 1.58 -15.34
N LYS A 408 9.93 2.02 -15.56
CA LYS A 408 10.95 1.26 -16.31
C LYS A 408 11.85 0.42 -15.41
N GLY A 409 11.60 0.40 -14.10
CA GLY A 409 12.55 -0.06 -13.09
C GLY A 409 13.65 0.98 -12.81
N THR A 410 14.51 0.67 -11.85
CA THR A 410 15.75 1.40 -11.60
C THR A 410 16.93 0.73 -12.29
N ARG A 411 18.16 1.12 -11.95
CA ARG A 411 19.36 0.51 -12.53
C ARG A 411 19.48 -0.96 -12.15
N TYR A 412 19.19 -1.32 -10.90
CA TYR A 412 19.39 -2.69 -10.39
C TYR A 412 18.07 -3.43 -10.13
N TYR A 413 16.94 -2.73 -10.20
CA TYR A 413 15.63 -3.27 -9.84
C TYR A 413 14.65 -3.12 -11.00
N PRO A 414 14.35 -4.19 -11.73
CA PRO A 414 13.59 -4.10 -12.98
C PRO A 414 12.10 -3.82 -12.76
N ALA A 415 11.55 -4.18 -11.60
CA ALA A 415 10.12 -4.06 -11.31
C ALA A 415 9.77 -2.71 -10.67
N PRO A 416 8.78 -1.96 -11.19
CA PRO A 416 8.34 -0.69 -10.62
C PRO A 416 7.82 -0.81 -9.17
N ASP A 417 7.17 -1.94 -8.85
CA ASP A 417 6.59 -2.18 -7.52
C ASP A 417 7.67 -2.31 -6.44
N VAL A 418 8.90 -2.63 -6.82
CA VAL A 418 10.03 -2.67 -5.89
C VAL A 418 10.38 -1.25 -5.45
N PHE A 419 10.52 -0.32 -6.39
CA PHE A 419 10.78 1.09 -6.07
C PHE A 419 9.68 1.65 -5.14
N LEU A 420 8.41 1.43 -5.47
CA LEU A 420 7.29 1.94 -4.67
C LEU A 420 7.25 1.32 -3.27
N PHE A 421 7.55 0.03 -3.12
CA PHE A 421 7.65 -0.60 -1.81
C PHE A 421 8.78 -0.02 -0.96
N PHE A 422 9.99 0.10 -1.53
CA PHE A 422 11.13 0.68 -0.81
C PHE A 422 10.82 2.12 -0.39
N LEU A 423 10.20 2.92 -1.27
CA LEU A 423 9.77 4.28 -0.95
C LEU A 423 8.69 4.31 0.14
N SER A 424 7.75 3.36 0.15
CA SER A 424 6.71 3.31 1.18
C SER A 424 7.27 3.12 2.58
N ARG A 425 8.43 2.47 2.74
CA ARG A 425 9.10 2.35 4.04
C ARG A 425 9.49 3.72 4.60
N LEU A 426 10.06 4.59 3.78
CA LEU A 426 10.40 5.96 4.17
C LEU A 426 9.16 6.76 4.56
N VAL A 427 8.13 6.71 3.72
CA VAL A 427 6.90 7.49 3.91
C VAL A 427 6.15 7.06 5.17
N VAL A 428 6.10 5.75 5.45
CA VAL A 428 5.37 5.20 6.60
C VAL A 428 6.15 5.41 7.90
N ASP A 429 7.46 5.18 7.90
CA ASP A 429 8.25 5.21 9.13
C ASP A 429 8.68 6.65 9.52
N PHE A 430 8.67 7.59 8.56
CA PHE A 430 9.04 9.01 8.76
C PHE A 430 7.98 9.96 8.14
N PRO A 431 6.72 9.93 8.60
CA PRO A 431 5.60 10.59 7.94
C PRO A 431 5.73 12.12 7.88
N ASP A 432 6.30 12.75 8.91
CA ASP A 432 6.47 14.20 8.95
C ASP A 432 7.50 14.68 7.92
N GLN A 433 8.60 13.95 7.76
CA GLN A 433 9.69 14.31 6.85
C GLN A 433 9.32 14.05 5.39
N PHE A 434 8.53 13.00 5.14
CA PHE A 434 8.15 12.58 3.79
C PHE A 434 6.67 12.86 3.46
N GLU A 435 6.02 13.83 4.14
CA GLU A 435 4.60 14.18 3.93
C GLU A 435 4.29 14.43 2.44
N LYS A 436 5.18 15.16 1.73
CA LYS A 436 5.00 15.47 0.30
C LYS A 436 4.99 14.23 -0.61
N PHE A 437 5.58 13.11 -0.18
CA PHE A 437 5.61 11.86 -0.93
C PHE A 437 4.35 11.03 -0.74
N HIS A 438 3.65 11.20 0.39
CA HIS A 438 2.54 10.33 0.78
C HIS A 438 1.49 10.21 -0.31
N LYS A 439 0.92 11.34 -0.74
CA LYS A 439 -0.15 11.35 -1.73
C LYS A 439 0.31 10.83 -3.11
N PRO A 440 1.41 11.34 -3.71
CA PRO A 440 1.88 10.82 -4.99
C PRO A 440 2.23 9.32 -4.96
N LEU A 441 2.90 8.84 -3.91
CA LEU A 441 3.23 7.42 -3.76
C LEU A 441 1.96 6.56 -3.73
N THR A 442 0.98 6.96 -2.93
CA THR A 442 -0.27 6.22 -2.79
C THR A 442 -1.05 6.18 -4.11
N GLU A 443 -1.13 7.30 -4.83
CA GLU A 443 -1.71 7.35 -6.18
C GLU A 443 -1.02 6.34 -7.13
N MET A 444 0.32 6.31 -7.12
CA MET A 444 1.08 5.41 -7.98
C MET A 444 0.88 3.93 -7.61
N LEU A 445 0.71 3.60 -6.33
CA LEU A 445 0.40 2.24 -5.88
C LEU A 445 -1.03 1.82 -6.27
N ILE A 446 -2.02 2.69 -6.09
CA ILE A 446 -3.43 2.42 -6.44
C ILE A 446 -3.55 2.10 -7.94
N THR A 447 -2.93 2.90 -8.81
CA THR A 447 -2.99 2.70 -10.27
C THR A 447 -2.35 1.39 -10.75
N ARG A 448 -1.57 0.72 -9.89
CA ARG A 448 -0.87 -0.52 -10.18
C ARG A 448 -1.52 -1.76 -9.55
N VAL A 449 -2.62 -1.59 -8.82
CA VAL A 449 -3.39 -2.74 -8.32
C VAL A 449 -3.73 -3.65 -9.50
N ASN A 450 -3.52 -4.96 -9.32
CA ASN A 450 -3.81 -5.97 -10.34
C ASN A 450 -2.99 -5.84 -11.65
N CYS A 451 -1.87 -5.09 -11.68
CA CYS A 451 -1.09 -4.91 -12.91
C CYS A 451 -0.05 -6.01 -13.18
N SER A 452 0.34 -6.79 -12.16
CA SER A 452 1.37 -7.83 -12.27
C SER A 452 0.80 -9.23 -12.02
N THR A 453 1.35 -10.21 -12.75
CA THR A 453 1.12 -11.65 -12.55
C THR A 453 2.08 -12.26 -11.55
N PHE A 454 3.14 -11.55 -11.16
CA PHE A 454 4.18 -12.06 -10.27
C PHE A 454 3.80 -11.92 -8.79
N PRO A 455 3.88 -13.02 -8.01
CA PRO A 455 3.49 -13.00 -6.59
C PRO A 455 4.29 -12.02 -5.73
N LEU A 456 5.60 -11.85 -5.99
CA LEU A 456 6.43 -10.92 -5.23
C LEU A 456 5.98 -9.46 -5.42
N GLU A 457 5.76 -9.01 -6.66
CA GLU A 457 5.25 -7.66 -6.92
C GLU A 457 3.86 -7.42 -6.29
N ARG A 458 2.98 -8.44 -6.27
CA ARG A 458 1.70 -8.37 -5.55
C ARG A 458 1.90 -8.18 -4.06
N ALA A 459 2.74 -9.01 -3.44
CA ALA A 459 3.02 -8.92 -2.01
C ALA A 459 3.58 -7.54 -1.63
N LEU A 460 4.52 -7.01 -2.42
CA LEU A 460 5.08 -5.67 -2.23
C LEU A 460 3.99 -4.57 -2.27
N ARG A 461 3.09 -4.60 -3.26
CA ARG A 461 1.95 -3.66 -3.33
C ARG A 461 0.97 -3.81 -2.18
N ILE A 462 0.62 -5.04 -1.81
CA ILE A 462 -0.28 -5.33 -0.69
C ILE A 462 0.28 -4.71 0.60
N ILE A 463 1.57 -4.94 0.88
CA ILE A 463 2.23 -4.43 2.08
C ILE A 463 2.28 -2.91 2.06
N ALA A 464 2.72 -2.32 0.95
CA ALA A 464 2.82 -0.87 0.82
C ALA A 464 1.45 -0.19 1.00
N LEU A 465 0.42 -0.66 0.29
CA LEU A 465 -0.93 -0.09 0.38
C LEU A 465 -1.53 -0.27 1.77
N LYS A 466 -1.39 -1.45 2.39
CA LYS A 466 -1.92 -1.69 3.73
C LYS A 466 -1.28 -0.79 4.78
N LYS A 467 0.04 -0.57 4.70
CA LYS A 467 0.75 0.38 5.58
C LYS A 467 0.35 1.85 5.35
N LEU A 468 -0.15 2.17 4.16
CA LEU A 468 -0.73 3.48 3.80
C LEU A 468 -2.25 3.57 4.06
N GLY A 469 -2.84 2.59 4.78
CA GLY A 469 -4.26 2.59 5.14
C GLY A 469 -5.21 2.13 4.03
N ILE A 470 -4.71 1.57 2.93
CA ILE A 470 -5.51 1.09 1.79
C ILE A 470 -5.53 -0.42 1.72
N VAL A 471 -6.73 -1.00 1.67
CA VAL A 471 -6.89 -2.45 1.60
C VAL A 471 -6.92 -2.93 0.15
N ASN A 472 -5.89 -3.68 -0.26
CA ASN A 472 -5.77 -4.28 -1.60
C ASN A 472 -6.14 -5.77 -1.58
N ARG A 473 -7.44 -6.08 -1.52
CA ARG A 473 -7.91 -7.47 -1.49
C ARG A 473 -7.76 -8.18 -2.83
N VAL A 474 -7.82 -7.44 -3.95
CA VAL A 474 -7.66 -8.00 -5.31
C VAL A 474 -6.32 -8.70 -5.48
N ASP A 475 -5.21 -8.01 -5.19
CA ASP A 475 -3.89 -8.66 -5.28
C ASP A 475 -3.73 -9.74 -4.20
N PHE A 476 -4.32 -9.55 -3.02
CA PHE A 476 -4.25 -10.51 -1.92
C PHE A 476 -4.87 -11.87 -2.24
N LEU A 477 -6.07 -11.91 -2.80
CA LEU A 477 -6.70 -13.17 -3.20
C LEU A 477 -5.85 -13.92 -4.21
N LYS A 478 -5.35 -13.21 -5.23
CA LYS A 478 -4.52 -13.85 -6.25
C LYS A 478 -3.14 -14.24 -5.70
N LEU A 479 -2.64 -13.58 -4.67
CA LEU A 479 -1.44 -14.00 -3.96
C LEU A 479 -1.70 -15.33 -3.24
N LEU A 480 -2.83 -15.48 -2.54
CA LEU A 480 -3.22 -16.74 -1.90
C LEU A 480 -3.28 -17.90 -2.90
N ASP A 481 -3.84 -17.66 -4.10
CA ASP A 481 -3.98 -18.66 -5.17
C ASP A 481 -2.64 -19.12 -5.75
N THR A 482 -1.58 -18.32 -5.60
CA THR A 482 -0.25 -18.61 -6.17
C THR A 482 0.68 -19.39 -5.24
N GLN A 483 0.24 -19.73 -4.03
CA GLN A 483 1.02 -20.57 -3.14
C GLN A 483 1.21 -21.97 -3.73
N LEU A 484 2.44 -22.47 -3.75
CA LEU A 484 2.76 -23.80 -4.24
C LEU A 484 2.45 -24.87 -3.18
N ALA A 485 2.32 -26.12 -3.63
CA ALA A 485 1.92 -27.24 -2.77
C ALA A 485 2.89 -27.53 -1.60
N ASP A 486 4.14 -27.10 -1.71
CA ASP A 486 5.16 -27.21 -0.65
C ASP A 486 5.14 -26.04 0.35
N GLY A 487 4.19 -25.10 0.20
CA GLY A 487 4.00 -23.94 1.08
C GLY A 487 4.72 -22.67 0.63
N GLY A 488 5.74 -22.76 -0.24
CA GLY A 488 6.46 -21.59 -0.72
C GLY A 488 5.76 -20.89 -1.89
N TRP A 489 6.18 -19.66 -2.20
CA TRP A 489 5.73 -18.95 -3.40
C TRP A 489 6.73 -19.10 -4.57
N PRO A 490 6.30 -18.88 -5.82
CA PRO A 490 7.20 -18.84 -6.97
C PRO A 490 8.34 -17.85 -6.80
N VAL A 491 9.53 -18.23 -7.29
CA VAL A 491 10.71 -17.36 -7.31
C VAL A 491 10.52 -16.22 -8.30
N TYR A 492 11.12 -15.07 -8.03
CA TYR A 492 11.12 -13.91 -8.92
C TYR A 492 12.47 -13.18 -8.86
N GLY A 493 12.94 -12.72 -10.01
CA GLY A 493 14.15 -11.92 -10.14
C GLY A 493 13.97 -10.51 -9.60
N LEU A 494 14.19 -10.31 -8.30
CA LEU A 494 14.10 -8.99 -7.67
C LEU A 494 15.18 -8.02 -8.19
N PHE A 495 16.35 -8.54 -8.56
CA PHE A 495 17.50 -7.74 -9.01
C PHE A 495 17.94 -8.11 -10.42
N ILE A 496 18.66 -7.20 -11.06
CA ILE A 496 19.34 -7.43 -12.33
C ILE A 496 20.78 -6.90 -12.31
N ALA A 497 21.69 -7.65 -12.93
CA ALA A 497 22.99 -7.15 -13.38
C ALA A 497 22.84 -6.64 -14.82
N PRO A 498 22.77 -5.31 -15.06
CA PRO A 498 22.34 -4.78 -16.36
C PRO A 498 23.31 -5.11 -17.50
N ARG A 499 24.61 -5.23 -17.19
CA ARG A 499 25.64 -5.51 -18.19
C ARG A 499 25.52 -6.91 -18.78
N SER A 500 25.11 -7.88 -17.98
CA SER A 500 24.98 -9.29 -18.40
C SER A 500 23.53 -9.70 -18.64
N ASN A 501 22.57 -8.81 -18.38
CA ASN A 501 21.13 -9.12 -18.38
C ASN A 501 20.79 -10.34 -17.52
N THR A 502 21.43 -10.43 -16.35
CA THR A 502 21.27 -11.55 -15.42
C THR A 502 20.39 -11.13 -14.27
N TYR A 503 19.26 -11.79 -14.08
CA TYR A 503 18.36 -11.60 -12.97
C TYR A 503 18.81 -12.43 -11.77
N PHE A 504 18.57 -11.93 -10.56
CA PHE A 504 18.85 -12.61 -9.30
C PHE A 504 17.58 -12.62 -8.46
N GLY A 505 17.29 -13.75 -7.84
CA GLY A 505 16.13 -13.86 -6.97
C GLY A 505 16.19 -15.06 -6.05
N SER A 506 15.41 -15.00 -4.98
CA SER A 506 15.33 -16.06 -3.98
C SER A 506 13.88 -16.47 -3.76
N ARG A 507 13.67 -17.76 -3.56
CA ARG A 507 12.33 -18.30 -3.28
C ARG A 507 11.94 -18.05 -1.82
N GLU A 508 12.92 -18.05 -0.93
CA GLU A 508 12.77 -17.63 0.47
C GLU A 508 12.32 -16.17 0.54
N LEU A 509 12.90 -15.29 -0.28
CA LEU A 509 12.51 -13.88 -0.38
C LEU A 509 11.05 -13.72 -0.84
N SER A 510 10.66 -14.33 -1.96
CA SER A 510 9.26 -14.31 -2.42
C SER A 510 8.29 -14.80 -1.36
N THR A 511 8.67 -15.86 -0.64
CA THR A 511 7.83 -16.46 0.40
C THR A 511 7.72 -15.56 1.63
N ALA A 512 8.81 -14.92 2.06
CA ALA A 512 8.82 -14.00 3.19
C ALA A 512 7.88 -12.81 2.96
N PHE A 513 7.93 -12.19 1.77
CA PHE A 513 7.01 -11.12 1.41
C PHE A 513 5.56 -11.59 1.32
N ALA A 514 5.31 -12.78 0.76
CA ALA A 514 3.96 -13.33 0.74
C ALA A 514 3.42 -13.56 2.17
N LEU A 515 4.25 -14.07 3.08
CA LEU A 515 3.90 -14.26 4.48
C LEU A 515 3.64 -12.94 5.21
N GLU A 516 4.46 -11.91 4.97
CA GLU A 516 4.22 -10.57 5.52
C GLU A 516 2.86 -10.02 5.04
N ALA A 517 2.56 -10.13 3.73
CA ALA A 517 1.28 -9.73 3.18
C ALA A 517 0.09 -10.50 3.80
N LEU A 518 0.28 -11.79 4.08
CA LEU A 518 -0.70 -12.61 4.79
C LEU A 518 -0.84 -12.17 6.25
N HIS A 519 0.25 -11.84 6.92
CA HIS A 519 0.25 -11.45 8.33
C HIS A 519 -0.51 -10.13 8.58
N ILE A 520 -0.28 -9.12 7.73
CA ILE A 520 -0.87 -7.78 7.91
C ILE A 520 -2.33 -7.67 7.43
N LEU A 521 -2.81 -8.66 6.65
CA LEU A 521 -4.19 -8.72 6.15
C LEU A 521 -5.04 -9.82 6.79
N SER A 522 -4.42 -10.77 7.51
CA SER A 522 -5.12 -11.74 8.37
C SER A 522 -5.57 -11.10 9.67
#